data_AF-A0A645A038-F1
#
_entry.id   AF-A0A645A038-F1
#
_cell.length_a   1.000
_cell.length_b   1.000
_cell.length_c   1.000
_cell.angle_alpha   90.00
_cell.angle_beta   90.00
_cell.angle_gamma   90.00
#
_symmetry.space_group_name_H-M   'P 1'
#
loop_
_entity.id
_entity.type
_entity.pdbx_description
1 polymer ?
#
loop_
_entity_poly.entity_id
_entity_poly.type
_entity_poly.pdbx_seq_one_letter_code
_entity_poly.pdbx_strand_id
1 'polypeptide(L)'
;MTANLDHYHRFDWGVPPASKGDWAFLLHMIHSLKSNGRMAAVVPHGVLFRGASEGRLRQTVIEKNLLDAVIGLPANLFFGTSIPACILVFKKNRATDDVLFIDASGKDSEGNLRYKKDKNQNKLEEKDIQAILDAYYAREDMDKFSHKASFDEIRGNEFNLNIPRYVDTFEEEELVDIDEVQGNIERIKAELATVEEQMAEYLKELGL
;
A
#
# COMPACT_ATOMS: atom_id res chain seq x y z
N MET A 1 11.73 19.44 18.05
CA MET A 1 12.02 20.52 17.08
C MET A 1 10.72 21.31 16.91
N THR A 2 10.74 22.64 17.00
CA THR A 2 9.56 23.50 16.80
C THR A 2 9.57 24.05 15.37
N ALA A 3 8.40 24.25 14.75
CA ALA A 3 8.30 24.73 13.37
C ALA A 3 9.10 26.02 13.12
N ASN A 4 9.07 26.95 14.09
CA ASN A 4 9.76 28.24 14.03
C ASN A 4 11.30 28.17 13.90
N LEU A 5 11.91 27.00 14.07
CA LEU A 5 13.35 26.81 13.88
C LEU A 5 13.72 26.51 12.41
N ASP A 6 12.74 26.24 11.54
CA ASP A 6 12.99 26.03 10.13
C ASP A 6 12.91 27.35 9.34
N HIS A 7 14.07 27.93 9.03
CA HIS A 7 14.17 29.19 8.27
C HIS A 7 13.50 29.13 6.87
N TYR A 8 13.25 27.92 6.35
CA TYR A 8 12.62 27.70 5.06
C TYR A 8 11.11 27.43 5.15
N HIS A 9 10.51 27.53 6.34
CA HIS A 9 9.06 27.41 6.54
C HIS A 9 8.44 26.10 6.01
N ARG A 10 9.22 25.01 5.93
CA ARG A 10 8.78 23.71 5.38
C ARG A 10 7.90 22.95 6.36
N PHE A 11 7.97 23.28 7.64
CA PHE A 11 7.24 22.63 8.72
C PHE A 11 6.14 23.50 9.34
N ASP A 12 5.72 24.56 8.64
CA ASP A 12 4.66 25.47 9.10
C ASP A 12 3.32 24.75 9.30
N TRP A 13 3.08 23.66 8.57
CA TRP A 13 1.86 22.84 8.69
C TRP A 13 1.95 21.81 9.83
N GLY A 14 3.13 21.66 10.43
CA GLY A 14 3.38 20.69 11.50
C GLY A 14 4.77 20.07 11.38
N VAL A 15 5.25 19.57 12.51
CA VAL A 15 6.55 18.90 12.61
C VAL A 15 6.33 17.39 12.64
N PRO A 16 6.92 16.62 11.70
CA PRO A 16 6.91 15.16 11.73
C PRO A 16 7.56 14.61 13.02
N PRO A 17 7.20 13.40 13.46
CA PRO A 17 7.76 12.83 14.69
C PRO A 17 9.25 12.52 14.51
N ALA A 18 10.05 12.71 15.57
CA ALA A 18 11.50 12.52 15.50
C ALA A 18 11.95 11.09 15.09
N SER A 19 11.08 10.10 15.30
CA SER A 19 11.34 8.69 14.96
C SER A 19 10.99 8.32 13.52
N LYS A 20 10.34 9.20 12.74
CA LYS A 20 9.92 8.94 11.34
C LYS A 20 10.17 10.17 10.46
N GLY A 21 11.07 10.03 9.49
CA GLY A 21 11.48 11.13 8.61
C GLY A 21 10.66 11.30 7.34
N ASP A 22 9.78 10.35 7.00
CA ASP A 22 9.13 10.28 5.68
C ASP A 22 8.39 11.58 5.32
N TRP A 23 7.51 12.05 6.22
CA TRP A 23 6.78 13.30 6.02
C TRP A 23 7.68 14.55 6.03
N ALA A 24 8.86 14.51 6.66
CA ALA A 24 9.78 15.63 6.62
C ALA A 24 10.34 15.84 5.20
N PHE A 25 10.68 14.76 4.51
CA PHE A 25 11.10 14.80 3.11
C PHE A 25 9.95 15.18 2.18
N LEU A 26 8.75 14.62 2.38
CA LEU A 26 7.57 15.00 1.60
C LEU A 26 7.29 16.51 1.72
N LEU A 27 7.24 17.05 2.94
CA LEU A 27 7.03 18.48 3.17
C LEU A 27 8.13 19.34 2.54
N HIS A 28 9.39 18.91 2.64
CA HIS A 28 10.50 19.61 2.00
C HIS A 28 10.33 19.67 0.48
N MET A 29 9.99 18.56 -0.17
CA MET A 29 9.77 18.49 -1.62
C MET A 29 8.57 19.34 -2.04
N ILE A 30 7.45 19.25 -1.32
CA ILE A 30 6.23 20.03 -1.58
C ILE A 30 6.51 21.54 -1.48
N HIS A 31 7.22 21.99 -0.45
CA HIS A 31 7.58 23.40 -0.31
C HIS A 31 8.53 23.88 -1.42
N SER A 32 9.43 23.01 -1.89
CA SER A 32 10.38 23.33 -2.96
C SER A 32 9.75 23.39 -4.35
N LEU A 33 8.50 22.93 -4.53
CA LEU A 33 7.80 23.00 -5.82
C LEU A 33 7.45 24.45 -6.20
N LYS A 34 7.64 24.78 -7.49
CA LYS A 34 7.06 25.98 -8.12
C LYS A 34 5.53 25.95 -8.04
N SER A 35 4.87 27.10 -8.24
CA SER A 35 3.41 27.23 -8.18
C SER A 35 2.63 26.24 -9.06
N ASN A 36 3.15 25.88 -10.24
CA ASN A 36 2.57 24.86 -11.13
C ASN A 36 3.41 23.57 -11.17
N GLY A 37 4.21 23.33 -10.12
CA GLY A 37 5.10 22.18 -10.02
C GLY A 37 4.36 20.88 -9.70
N ARG A 38 5.00 19.77 -10.08
CA ARG A 38 4.61 18.42 -9.71
C ARG A 38 5.80 17.64 -9.17
N MET A 39 5.56 16.73 -8.24
CA MET A 39 6.55 15.74 -7.79
C MET A 39 5.90 14.36 -7.68
N ALA A 40 6.73 13.32 -7.74
CA ALA A 40 6.36 11.98 -7.35
C ALA A 40 7.45 11.45 -6.40
N ALA A 41 7.06 10.82 -5.30
CA ALA A 41 8.01 10.21 -4.37
C ALA A 41 7.59 8.79 -4.01
N VAL A 42 8.58 7.89 -4.00
CA VAL A 42 8.44 6.54 -3.47
C VAL A 42 8.55 6.60 -1.95
N VAL A 43 7.54 6.08 -1.26
CA VAL A 43 7.43 6.11 0.19
C VAL A 43 6.84 4.80 0.72
N PRO A 44 7.17 4.39 1.96
CA PRO A 44 6.53 3.24 2.58
C PRO A 44 5.06 3.53 2.87
N HIS A 45 4.20 2.50 2.85
CA HIS A 45 2.75 2.65 3.07
C HIS A 45 2.37 3.33 4.38
N GLY A 46 3.24 3.29 5.40
CA GLY A 46 2.98 3.94 6.68
C GLY A 46 2.62 5.42 6.58
N VAL A 47 3.11 6.15 5.57
CA VAL A 47 2.74 7.57 5.38
C VAL A 47 1.24 7.77 5.12
N LEU A 48 0.57 6.75 4.58
CA LEU A 48 -0.83 6.78 4.17
C LEU A 48 -1.80 6.75 5.35
N PHE A 49 -1.40 6.14 6.47
CA PHE A 49 -2.33 5.86 7.58
C PHE A 49 -1.80 6.16 8.97
N ARG A 50 -0.48 6.33 9.17
CA ARG A 50 0.06 6.66 10.51
C ARG A 50 -0.60 7.94 11.05
N GLY A 51 -0.95 7.91 12.34
CA GLY A 51 -1.74 8.94 13.00
C GLY A 51 -0.90 10.06 13.61
N ALA A 52 -1.37 10.63 14.73
CA ALA A 52 -0.69 11.69 15.48
C ALA A 52 -0.31 12.90 14.60
N SER A 53 0.95 13.34 14.62
CA SER A 53 1.40 14.50 13.84
C SER A 53 1.36 14.24 12.33
N GLU A 54 1.66 13.01 11.88
CA GLU A 54 1.59 12.67 10.45
C GLU A 54 0.15 12.65 9.93
N GLY A 55 -0.81 12.20 10.74
CA GLY A 55 -2.24 12.27 10.39
C GLY A 55 -2.71 13.71 10.15
N ARG A 56 -2.33 14.65 11.03
CA ARG A 56 -2.65 16.08 10.88
C ARG A 56 -1.98 16.72 9.67
N LEU A 57 -0.72 16.35 9.40
CA LEU A 57 0.01 16.80 8.22
C LEU A 57 -0.65 16.30 6.94
N ARG A 58 -1.00 15.01 6.89
CA ARG A 58 -1.70 14.40 5.76
C ARG A 58 -3.02 15.08 5.49
N GLN A 59 -3.84 15.28 6.53
CA GLN A 59 -5.08 16.05 6.43
C GLN A 59 -4.85 17.44 5.83
N THR A 60 -3.88 18.20 6.36
CA THR A 60 -3.58 19.55 5.88
C THR A 60 -3.18 19.57 4.40
N VAL A 61 -2.39 18.57 3.96
CA VAL A 61 -1.93 18.46 2.57
C VAL A 61 -3.07 18.12 1.62
N ILE A 62 -4.02 17.29 2.05
CA ILE A 62 -5.23 16.95 1.29
C ILE A 62 -6.18 18.16 1.22
N GLU A 63 -6.42 18.85 2.34
CA GLU A 63 -7.25 20.07 2.41
C GLU A 63 -6.69 21.21 1.56
N LYS A 64 -5.37 21.29 1.39
CA LYS A 64 -4.71 22.24 0.48
C LYS A 64 -4.75 21.83 -1.00
N ASN A 65 -5.44 20.73 -1.32
CA ASN A 65 -5.55 20.18 -2.66
C ASN A 65 -4.18 19.96 -3.35
N LEU A 66 -3.24 19.34 -2.61
CA LEU A 66 -1.87 19.11 -3.10
C LEU A 66 -1.61 17.68 -3.54
N LEU A 67 -2.31 16.70 -2.97
CA LEU A 67 -2.17 15.29 -3.31
C LEU A 67 -2.98 14.99 -4.57
N ASP A 68 -2.33 14.44 -5.59
CA ASP A 68 -2.94 14.19 -6.89
C ASP A 68 -3.29 12.73 -7.14
N ALA A 69 -2.40 11.82 -6.70
CA ALA A 69 -2.61 10.38 -6.78
C ALA A 69 -1.80 9.60 -5.72
N VAL A 70 -2.30 8.41 -5.38
CA VAL A 70 -1.67 7.39 -4.54
C VAL A 70 -1.56 6.12 -5.37
N ILE A 71 -0.35 5.64 -5.64
CA ILE A 71 -0.11 4.46 -6.48
C ILE A 71 0.56 3.38 -5.63
N GLY A 72 -0.14 2.29 -5.37
CA GLY A 72 0.39 1.09 -4.71
C GLY A 72 1.28 0.31 -5.66
N LEU A 73 2.45 -0.11 -5.19
CA LEU A 73 3.38 -0.94 -5.94
C LEU A 73 3.38 -2.38 -5.39
N PRO A 74 3.72 -3.37 -6.23
CA PRO A 74 3.95 -4.73 -5.78
C PRO A 74 4.97 -4.81 -4.64
N ALA A 75 4.79 -5.80 -3.76
CA ALA A 75 5.79 -6.17 -2.77
C ALA A 75 7.09 -6.66 -3.45
N ASN A 76 8.18 -6.72 -2.68
CA ASN A 76 9.46 -7.26 -3.13
C ASN A 76 10.04 -6.62 -4.42
N LEU A 77 9.74 -5.35 -4.69
CA LEU A 77 10.25 -4.60 -5.85
C LEU A 77 11.64 -3.98 -5.58
N PHE A 78 11.95 -3.64 -4.32
CA PHE A 78 13.15 -2.90 -3.95
C PHE A 78 14.23 -3.79 -3.32
N PHE A 79 15.50 -3.44 -3.55
CA PHE A 79 16.61 -4.07 -2.84
C PHE A 79 16.53 -3.79 -1.34
N GLY A 80 16.76 -4.83 -0.52
CA GLY A 80 16.90 -4.70 0.92
C GLY A 80 15.58 -4.70 1.72
N THR A 81 14.42 -4.80 1.07
CA THR A 81 13.14 -5.01 1.76
C THR A 81 12.11 -5.68 0.87
N SER A 82 11.33 -6.60 1.44
CA SER A 82 10.17 -7.20 0.79
C SER A 82 8.90 -6.35 0.95
N ILE A 83 8.93 -5.32 1.79
CA ILE A 83 7.77 -4.48 2.12
C ILE A 83 7.33 -3.70 0.87
N PRO A 84 6.02 -3.69 0.54
CA PRO A 84 5.49 -2.90 -0.56
C PRO A 84 5.65 -1.40 -0.28
N ALA A 85 5.95 -0.65 -1.34
CA ALA A 85 5.98 0.81 -1.32
C ALA A 85 4.79 1.38 -2.09
N CYS A 86 4.65 2.69 -2.03
CA CYS A 86 3.71 3.43 -2.86
C CYS A 86 4.39 4.67 -3.43
N ILE A 87 3.83 5.19 -4.52
CA ILE A 87 4.20 6.47 -5.09
C ILE A 87 3.11 7.47 -4.71
N LEU A 88 3.51 8.58 -4.09
CA LEU A 88 2.64 9.73 -3.90
C LEU A 88 2.97 10.78 -4.94
N VAL A 89 1.96 11.19 -5.71
CA VAL A 89 2.06 12.27 -6.68
C VAL A 89 1.46 13.52 -6.07
N PHE A 90 2.24 14.61 -6.03
CA PHE A 90 1.77 15.91 -5.58
C PHE A 90 1.83 16.92 -6.71
N LYS A 91 0.84 17.81 -6.77
CA LYS A 91 0.73 18.86 -7.78
C LYS A 91 0.16 20.11 -7.12
N LYS A 92 0.77 21.27 -7.41
CA LYS A 92 0.23 22.57 -7.00
C LYS A 92 -0.71 23.12 -8.08
N ASN A 93 -1.67 23.95 -7.68
CA ASN A 93 -2.67 24.58 -8.58
C ASN A 93 -3.46 23.56 -9.41
N ARG A 94 -3.99 22.53 -8.74
CA ARG A 94 -4.84 21.51 -9.38
C ARG A 94 -6.21 22.11 -9.71
N ALA A 95 -6.74 21.73 -10.87
CA ALA A 95 -8.08 22.14 -11.30
C ALA A 95 -9.18 21.25 -10.69
N THR A 96 -8.83 20.03 -10.30
CA THR A 96 -9.72 19.08 -9.63
C THR A 96 -9.25 18.84 -8.20
N ASP A 97 -10.15 18.34 -7.36
CA ASP A 97 -9.94 18.05 -5.94
C ASP A 97 -9.98 16.56 -5.60
N ASP A 98 -10.27 15.71 -6.58
CA ASP A 98 -10.23 14.25 -6.45
C ASP A 98 -8.80 13.74 -6.22
N VAL A 99 -8.66 12.58 -5.61
CA VAL A 99 -7.38 11.86 -5.52
C VAL A 99 -7.54 10.52 -6.20
N LEU A 100 -6.66 10.24 -7.18
CA LEU A 100 -6.67 8.96 -7.87
C LEU A 100 -5.92 7.92 -7.06
N PHE A 101 -6.56 6.83 -6.72
CA PHE A 101 -5.93 5.65 -6.17
C PHE A 101 -5.70 4.63 -7.29
N ILE A 102 -4.50 4.06 -7.35
CA ILE A 102 -4.15 2.97 -8.26
C ILE A 102 -3.51 1.86 -7.41
N ASP A 103 -3.97 0.62 -7.54
CA ASP A 103 -3.30 -0.55 -6.95
C ASP A 103 -2.66 -1.41 -8.04
N ALA A 104 -1.36 -1.24 -8.25
CA ALA A 104 -0.60 -2.06 -9.19
C ALA A 104 -0.03 -3.34 -8.54
N SER A 105 -0.38 -3.66 -7.29
CA SER A 105 0.08 -4.86 -6.61
C SER A 105 -0.77 -6.10 -6.91
N GLY A 106 -1.94 -5.92 -7.54
CA GLY A 106 -2.90 -6.97 -7.85
C GLY A 106 -2.75 -7.60 -9.24
N LYS A 107 -3.87 -8.18 -9.69
CA LYS A 107 -4.03 -8.80 -11.01
C LYS A 107 -4.72 -7.85 -12.00
N ASP A 108 -4.61 -8.14 -13.29
CA ASP A 108 -5.42 -7.52 -14.34
C ASP A 108 -6.78 -8.22 -14.48
N SER A 109 -7.61 -7.72 -15.40
CA SER A 109 -8.94 -8.26 -15.70
C SER A 109 -8.91 -9.69 -16.24
N GLU A 110 -7.76 -10.18 -16.70
CA GLU A 110 -7.55 -11.54 -17.20
C GLU A 110 -6.99 -12.46 -16.11
N GLY A 111 -6.77 -11.95 -14.89
CA GLY A 111 -6.22 -12.70 -13.76
C GLY A 111 -4.69 -12.82 -13.78
N ASN A 112 -3.99 -12.10 -14.66
CA ASN A 112 -2.52 -12.09 -14.66
C ASN A 112 -1.98 -11.06 -13.67
N LEU A 113 -0.84 -11.36 -13.03
CA LEU A 113 -0.16 -10.37 -12.19
C LEU A 113 0.27 -9.16 -13.02
N ARG A 114 0.04 -7.95 -12.51
CA ARG A 114 0.52 -6.68 -13.08
C ARG A 114 2.00 -6.41 -12.77
N TYR A 115 2.76 -7.48 -12.62
CA TYR A 115 4.20 -7.49 -12.40
C TYR A 115 4.74 -8.89 -12.65
N LYS A 116 6.03 -8.96 -12.98
CA LYS A 116 6.75 -10.22 -13.06
C LYS A 116 7.24 -10.63 -11.68
N LYS A 117 6.72 -11.76 -11.19
CA LYS A 117 7.25 -12.41 -9.99
C LYS A 117 8.62 -13.03 -10.30
N ASP A 118 9.61 -12.74 -9.47
CA ASP A 118 10.95 -13.32 -9.56
C ASP A 118 11.38 -13.83 -8.18
N LYS A 119 12.41 -14.69 -8.12
CA LYS A 119 12.85 -15.32 -6.87
C LYS A 119 13.43 -14.32 -5.88
N ASN A 120 14.19 -13.36 -6.38
CA ASN A 120 14.87 -12.37 -5.55
C ASN A 120 14.07 -11.07 -5.46
N GLN A 121 13.58 -10.55 -6.60
CA GLN A 121 12.85 -9.29 -6.68
C GLN A 121 11.83 -9.30 -7.81
N ASN A 122 10.62 -8.91 -7.47
CA ASN A 122 9.59 -8.64 -8.47
C ASN A 122 10.04 -7.51 -9.40
N LYS A 123 9.56 -7.54 -10.63
CA LYS A 123 9.88 -6.54 -11.64
C LYS A 123 8.59 -5.99 -12.23
N LEU A 124 8.51 -4.67 -12.35
CA LEU A 124 7.51 -4.04 -13.20
C LEU A 124 8.06 -4.07 -14.62
N GLU A 125 7.38 -4.77 -15.51
CA GLU A 125 7.69 -4.78 -16.94
C GLU A 125 7.11 -3.52 -17.60
N GLU A 126 7.56 -3.20 -18.82
CA GLU A 126 7.12 -2.00 -19.53
C GLU A 126 5.59 -1.95 -19.70
N LYS A 127 4.96 -3.12 -19.93
CA LYS A 127 3.49 -3.25 -20.02
C LYS A 127 2.78 -2.86 -18.72
N ASP A 128 3.38 -3.17 -17.58
CA ASP A 128 2.78 -2.93 -16.26
C ASP A 128 2.87 -1.43 -15.92
N ILE A 129 4.02 -0.82 -16.25
CA ILE A 129 4.25 0.62 -16.14
C ILE A 129 3.28 1.37 -17.04
N GLN A 130 3.12 0.93 -18.30
CA GLN A 130 2.20 1.56 -19.24
C GLN A 130 0.75 1.48 -18.73
N ALA A 131 0.33 0.34 -18.18
CA ALA A 131 -1.00 0.21 -17.58
C ALA A 131 -1.24 1.19 -16.42
N ILE A 132 -0.24 1.41 -15.55
CA ILE A 132 -0.31 2.43 -14.49
C ILE A 132 -0.41 3.84 -15.09
N LEU A 133 0.39 4.15 -16.10
CA LEU A 133 0.36 5.46 -16.76
C LEU A 133 -0.98 5.72 -17.45
N ASP A 134 -1.53 4.72 -18.14
CA ASP A 134 -2.81 4.81 -18.83
C ASP A 134 -3.94 5.09 -17.83
N ALA A 135 -4.00 4.36 -16.71
CA ALA A 135 -4.96 4.63 -15.64
C ALA A 135 -4.75 6.02 -15.01
N TYR A 136 -3.49 6.45 -14.82
CA TYR A 136 -3.19 7.78 -14.28
C TYR A 136 -3.68 8.91 -15.19
N TYR A 137 -3.52 8.76 -16.52
CA TYR A 137 -3.97 9.76 -17.48
C TYR A 137 -5.49 9.72 -17.72
N ALA A 138 -6.09 8.53 -17.70
CA ALA A 138 -7.55 8.38 -17.82
C ALA A 138 -8.28 8.96 -16.60
N ARG A 139 -7.77 8.76 -15.39
CA ARG A 139 -8.44 9.09 -14.10
C ARG A 139 -9.87 8.55 -14.03
N GLU A 140 -10.04 7.28 -14.40
CA GLU A 140 -11.31 6.57 -14.36
C GLU A 140 -11.29 5.46 -13.30
N ASP A 141 -12.49 5.06 -12.87
CA ASP A 141 -12.66 3.93 -11.97
C ASP A 141 -12.49 2.66 -12.80
N MET A 142 -11.55 1.80 -12.39
CA MET A 142 -11.28 0.52 -13.03
C MET A 142 -11.33 -0.55 -11.95
N ASP A 143 -12.16 -1.57 -12.19
CA ASP A 143 -12.39 -2.65 -11.23
C ASP A 143 -11.07 -3.24 -10.71
N LYS A 144 -10.94 -3.31 -9.39
CA LYS A 144 -9.76 -3.79 -8.64
C LYS A 144 -8.42 -3.12 -9.00
N PHE A 145 -8.42 -2.00 -9.71
CA PHE A 145 -7.19 -1.39 -10.20
C PHE A 145 -7.10 0.11 -9.92
N SER A 146 -8.15 0.89 -10.15
CA SER A 146 -8.14 2.32 -9.85
C SER A 146 -9.49 2.84 -9.37
N HIS A 147 -9.42 3.85 -8.51
CA HIS A 147 -10.61 4.53 -8.00
C HIS A 147 -10.34 6.03 -7.84
N LYS A 148 -11.22 6.85 -8.39
CA LYS A 148 -11.18 8.30 -8.29
C LYS A 148 -11.96 8.73 -7.06
N ALA A 149 -11.25 8.80 -5.93
CA ALA A 149 -11.86 9.17 -4.67
C ALA A 149 -12.18 10.66 -4.60
N SER A 150 -13.40 10.97 -4.18
CA SER A 150 -13.81 12.36 -3.92
C SER A 150 -13.20 12.87 -2.61
N PHE A 151 -13.13 14.20 -2.47
CA PHE A 151 -12.67 14.80 -1.21
C PHE A 151 -13.53 14.38 -0.01
N ASP A 152 -14.85 14.30 -0.19
CA ASP A 152 -15.77 13.91 0.89
C ASP A 152 -15.63 12.43 1.28
N GLU A 153 -15.33 11.56 0.32
CA GLU A 153 -15.01 10.16 0.60
C GLU A 153 -13.72 10.04 1.44
N ILE A 154 -12.67 10.78 1.08
CA ILE A 154 -11.41 10.80 1.83
C ILE A 154 -11.62 11.36 3.24
N ARG A 155 -12.46 12.41 3.37
CA ARG A 155 -12.86 12.97 4.66
C ARG A 155 -13.64 11.94 5.49
N GLY A 156 -14.57 11.21 4.88
CA GLY A 156 -15.33 10.12 5.52
C GLY A 156 -14.43 8.98 6.02
N ASN A 157 -13.31 8.75 5.32
CA ASN A 157 -12.25 7.84 5.74
C ASN A 157 -11.23 8.46 6.73
N GLU A 158 -11.56 9.60 7.36
CA GLU A 158 -10.70 10.31 8.32
C GLU A 158 -9.30 10.65 7.75
N PHE A 159 -9.24 10.98 6.47
CA PHE A 159 -8.00 11.22 5.73
C PHE A 159 -7.02 10.03 5.75
N ASN A 160 -7.51 8.80 6.00
CA ASN A 160 -6.74 7.59 5.85
C ASN A 160 -6.64 7.23 4.36
N LEU A 161 -5.42 7.18 3.83
CA LEU A 161 -5.15 6.91 2.42
C LEU A 161 -4.75 5.45 2.17
N ASN A 162 -5.05 4.53 3.09
CA ASN A 162 -4.76 3.12 2.88
C ASN A 162 -5.50 2.62 1.63
N ILE A 163 -4.77 2.12 0.64
CA ILE A 163 -5.28 1.85 -0.72
C ILE A 163 -6.48 0.89 -0.73
N PRO A 164 -6.52 -0.20 0.07
CA PRO A 164 -7.68 -1.09 0.13
C PRO A 164 -8.99 -0.45 0.60
N ARG A 165 -8.97 0.79 1.09
CA ARG A 165 -10.19 1.55 1.41
C ARG A 165 -10.87 2.17 0.19
N TYR A 166 -10.15 2.23 -0.93
CA TYR A 166 -10.56 2.93 -2.15
C TYR A 166 -10.57 1.99 -3.35
N VAL A 167 -9.60 1.07 -3.42
CA VAL A 167 -9.54 0.04 -4.45
C VAL A 167 -9.80 -1.30 -3.78
N ASP A 168 -10.99 -1.85 -3.99
CA ASP A 168 -11.34 -3.17 -3.49
C ASP A 168 -10.64 -4.24 -4.35
N THR A 169 -9.62 -4.87 -3.78
CA THR A 169 -8.89 -5.96 -4.42
C THR A 169 -9.29 -7.33 -3.88
N PHE A 170 -10.38 -7.42 -3.13
CA PHE A 170 -10.85 -8.69 -2.59
C PHE A 170 -11.17 -9.66 -3.72
N GLU A 171 -10.59 -10.85 -3.63
CA GLU A 171 -10.99 -12.02 -4.43
C GLU A 171 -11.96 -12.80 -3.55
N GLU A 172 -13.19 -13.02 -4.00
CA GLU A 172 -14.08 -13.98 -3.33
C GLU A 172 -13.36 -15.33 -3.33
N GLU A 173 -13.05 -15.84 -2.14
CA GLU A 173 -12.50 -17.18 -1.99
C GLU A 173 -13.51 -18.18 -2.58
N GLU A 174 -13.01 -19.13 -3.37
CA GLU A 174 -13.86 -20.23 -3.84
C GLU A 174 -14.51 -20.91 -2.64
N LEU A 175 -15.82 -21.20 -2.77
CA LEU A 175 -16.56 -21.90 -1.74
C LEU A 175 -15.85 -23.21 -1.43
N VAL A 176 -15.33 -23.32 -0.22
CA VAL A 176 -14.62 -24.50 0.26
C VAL A 176 -15.59 -25.68 0.29
N ASP A 177 -15.21 -26.79 -0.36
CA ASP A 177 -15.94 -28.04 -0.23
C ASP A 177 -15.78 -28.56 1.21
N ILE A 178 -16.85 -28.45 1.99
CA ILE A 178 -16.86 -28.83 3.40
C ILE A 178 -16.59 -30.33 3.56
N ASP A 179 -17.06 -31.16 2.62
CA ASP A 179 -16.88 -32.61 2.68
C ASP A 179 -15.41 -32.97 2.42
N GLU A 180 -14.75 -32.29 1.47
CA GLU A 180 -13.32 -32.46 1.22
C GLU A 180 -12.47 -32.04 2.44
N VAL A 181 -12.78 -30.89 3.03
CA VAL A 181 -12.09 -30.42 4.24
C VAL A 181 -12.29 -31.37 5.41
N GLN A 182 -13.49 -31.90 5.60
CA GLN A 182 -13.77 -32.85 6.66
C GLN A 182 -13.01 -34.16 6.46
N GLY A 183 -12.95 -34.68 5.23
CA GLY A 183 -12.12 -35.85 4.89
C GLY A 183 -10.63 -35.60 5.13
N ASN A 184 -10.14 -34.39 4.80
CA ASN A 184 -8.77 -34.00 5.07
C ASN A 184 -8.46 -33.95 6.58
N ILE A 185 -9.39 -33.42 7.40
CA ILE A 185 -9.24 -33.39 8.86
C ILE A 185 -9.16 -34.82 9.43
N GLU A 186 -10.01 -35.72 8.98
CA GLU A 186 -10.02 -37.12 9.44
C GLU A 186 -8.71 -37.83 9.08
N ARG A 187 -8.23 -37.65 7.84
CA ARG A 187 -6.93 -38.17 7.39
C ARG A 187 -5.78 -37.64 8.23
N ILE A 188 -5.70 -36.32 8.43
CA ILE A 188 -4.62 -35.69 9.21
C ILE A 188 -4.64 -36.19 10.66
N LYS A 189 -5.82 -36.40 11.26
CA LYS A 189 -5.93 -36.99 12.61
C LYS A 189 -5.41 -38.43 12.66
N ALA A 190 -5.68 -39.23 11.63
CA ALA A 190 -5.18 -40.60 11.56
C ALA A 190 -3.65 -40.63 11.39
N GLU A 191 -3.11 -39.76 10.54
CA GLU A 191 -1.66 -39.58 10.37
C GLU A 191 -1.00 -39.10 11.66
N LEU A 192 -1.60 -38.13 12.36
CA LEU A 192 -1.12 -37.63 13.64
C LEU A 192 -1.03 -38.74 14.68
N ALA A 193 -2.07 -39.56 14.82
CA ALA A 193 -2.08 -40.69 15.75
C ALA A 193 -0.95 -41.69 15.43
N THR A 194 -0.72 -41.97 14.15
CA THR A 194 0.37 -42.86 13.71
C THR A 194 1.74 -42.27 14.07
N VAL A 195 1.94 -40.98 13.84
CA VAL A 195 3.19 -40.27 14.17
C VAL A 195 3.41 -40.21 15.68
N GLU A 196 2.36 -39.99 16.47
CA GLU A 196 2.44 -40.01 17.94
C GLU A 196 2.85 -41.39 18.47
N GLU A 197 2.35 -42.47 17.86
CA GLU A 197 2.70 -43.84 18.23
C GLU A 197 4.18 -44.15 17.92
N GLN A 198 4.66 -43.74 16.74
CA GLN A 198 6.08 -43.82 16.36
C GLN A 198 6.96 -42.98 17.30
N MET A 199 6.52 -41.77 17.65
CA MET A 199 7.23 -40.92 18.61
C MET A 199 7.35 -41.57 19.98
N ALA A 200 6.27 -42.20 20.48
CA ALA A 200 6.27 -42.90 21.75
C ALA A 200 7.22 -44.11 21.74
N GLU A 201 7.31 -44.82 20.61
CA GLU A 201 8.24 -45.93 20.43
C GLU A 201 9.70 -45.45 20.50
N TYR A 202 10.03 -44.37 19.77
CA TYR A 202 11.38 -43.78 19.81
C TYR A 202 11.75 -43.20 21.18
N LEU A 203 10.82 -42.58 21.90
CA LEU A 203 11.07 -42.09 23.25
C LEU A 203 11.41 -43.24 24.21
N LYS A 204 10.71 -44.37 24.07
CA LYS A 204 10.94 -45.58 24.87
C LYS A 204 12.29 -46.23 24.58
N GLU A 205 12.74 -46.23 23.31
CA GLU A 205 14.08 -46.69 22.92
C GLU A 205 15.20 -45.80 23.49
N LEU A 206 14.93 -44.51 23.68
CA LEU A 206 15.86 -43.53 24.27
C LEU A 206 15.83 -43.52 25.82
N GLY A 207 14.94 -44.29 26.44
CA GLY A 207 14.82 -44.40 27.90
C GLY A 207 14.16 -43.20 28.58
N LEU A 208 13.35 -42.43 27.85
CA LEU A 208 12.55 -41.30 28.34
C LEU A 208 11.09 -41.70 28.55
#